data_AF-A0A1G1D653-F1
#
_entry.id   AF-A0A1G1D653-F1
#
_cell.length_a   1.000
_cell.length_b   1.000
_cell.length_c   1.000
_cell.angle_alpha   90.00
_cell.angle_beta   90.00
_cell.angle_gamma   90.00
#
_symmetry.space_group_name_H-M   'P 1'
#
loop_
_entity.id
_entity.type
_entity.pdbx_description
1 polymer ?
#
loop_
_entity_poly.entity_id
_entity_poly.type
_entity_poly.pdbx_seq_one_letter_code
_entity_poly.pdbx_strand_id
1 'polypeptide(L)'
;MKKKIIIFISVLAIILVGVTLVIAVPNSIGKKITDEIKARGYIEYSSDEAKVLALEKCTQCHDTERILKYCHRCGPPFIAVIPHMRKFLEEYKVREPHKKFSDITDYQASAIIQTWNALVGNWEGDFRKEDALKLIGNNKILVDLYNTPVEKRKIEYTMLKRGDKTKGAYEPEGLGKGGRIH
;
A
#
# COMPACT_ATOMS: atom_id res chain seq x y z
N MET A 1 9.70 -43.78 22.26
CA MET A 1 8.94 -42.58 21.83
C MET A 1 9.58 -41.26 22.25
N LYS A 2 10.01 -41.07 23.51
CA LYS A 2 10.64 -39.82 23.99
C LYS A 2 11.86 -39.34 23.17
N LYS A 3 12.79 -40.23 22.78
CA LYS A 3 13.95 -39.84 21.95
C LYS A 3 13.57 -39.28 20.57
N LYS A 4 12.56 -39.86 19.91
CA LYS A 4 12.10 -39.38 18.59
C LYS A 4 11.42 -38.00 18.71
N ILE A 5 10.69 -37.77 19.80
CA ILE A 5 10.07 -36.48 20.11
C ILE A 5 11.14 -35.41 20.39
N ILE A 6 12.17 -35.75 21.18
CA ILE A 6 13.27 -34.81 21.47
C ILE A 6 14.02 -34.45 20.18
N ILE A 7 14.35 -35.42 19.33
CA ILE A 7 14.99 -35.17 18.04
C ILE A 7 14.12 -34.25 17.17
N PHE A 8 12.81 -34.53 17.11
CA PHE A 8 11.87 -33.71 16.33
C PHE A 8 11.82 -32.25 16.84
N ILE A 9 11.73 -32.05 18.15
CA ILE A 9 11.72 -30.70 18.77
C ILE A 9 13.04 -29.99 18.50
N SER A 10 14.18 -30.68 18.64
CA SER A 10 15.49 -30.08 18.37
C SER A 10 15.66 -29.66 16.91
N VAL A 11 15.22 -30.48 15.96
CA VAL A 11 15.24 -30.13 14.53
C VAL A 11 14.33 -28.94 14.25
N LEU A 12 13.12 -28.93 14.81
CA LEU A 12 12.19 -27.80 14.66
C LEU A 12 12.77 -26.50 15.22
N ALA A 13 13.41 -26.56 16.39
CA ALA A 13 14.05 -25.40 17.00
C ALA A 13 15.20 -24.86 16.13
N ILE A 14 16.04 -25.74 15.57
CA ILE A 14 17.13 -25.34 14.66
C ILE A 14 16.58 -24.67 13.40
N ILE A 15 15.51 -25.21 12.81
CA ILE A 15 14.86 -24.61 11.65
C ILE A 15 14.32 -23.22 12.00
N LEU A 16 13.64 -23.08 13.14
CA LEU A 16 13.09 -21.80 13.60
C LEU A 16 14.18 -20.73 13.80
N VAL A 17 15.29 -21.13 14.44
CA VAL A 17 16.46 -20.25 14.65
C VAL A 17 17.10 -19.88 13.31
N GLY A 18 17.24 -20.83 12.38
CA GLY A 18 17.77 -20.56 11.04
C GLY A 18 16.91 -19.58 10.26
N VAL A 19 15.59 -19.76 10.24
CA VAL A 19 14.65 -18.85 9.56
C VAL A 19 14.68 -17.46 10.18
N THR A 20 14.68 -17.35 11.51
CA THR A 20 14.75 -16.05 12.19
C THR A 20 16.07 -15.33 11.91
N LEU A 21 17.21 -16.03 11.89
CA LEU A 21 18.50 -15.44 11.50
C LEU A 21 18.50 -14.93 10.06
N VAL A 22 17.94 -15.69 9.12
CA VAL A 22 17.85 -15.29 7.70
C VAL A 22 16.99 -14.03 7.52
N ILE A 23 15.94 -13.85 8.33
CA ILE A 23 15.08 -12.66 8.28
C ILE A 23 15.72 -11.47 9.01
N ALA A 24 16.38 -11.70 10.15
CA ALA A 24 16.93 -10.63 10.99
C ALA A 24 18.20 -9.98 10.43
N VAL A 25 18.99 -10.71 9.64
CA VAL A 25 20.22 -10.20 9.03
C VAL A 25 19.91 -9.53 7.69
N PRO A 26 20.40 -8.31 7.40
CA PRO A 26 20.19 -7.64 6.10
C PRO A 26 20.77 -8.46 4.95
N ASN A 27 19.93 -9.20 4.24
CA ASN A 27 20.32 -9.98 3.07
C ASN A 27 19.18 -10.05 2.05
N SER A 28 19.52 -10.38 0.80
CA SER A 28 18.57 -10.36 -0.33
C SER A 28 17.44 -11.40 -0.21
N ILE A 29 17.70 -12.52 0.45
CA ILE A 29 16.71 -13.59 0.67
C ILE A 29 15.72 -13.16 1.76
N GLY A 30 16.23 -12.68 2.90
CA GLY A 30 15.44 -12.14 4.00
C GLY A 30 14.54 -10.99 3.53
N LYS A 31 15.06 -10.11 2.67
CA LYS A 31 14.26 -9.04 2.04
C LYS A 31 13.11 -9.60 1.21
N LYS A 32 13.37 -10.53 0.28
CA LYS A 32 12.31 -11.15 -0.54
C LYS A 32 11.25 -11.85 0.31
N ILE A 33 11.66 -12.56 1.36
CA ILE A 33 10.74 -13.21 2.28
C ILE A 33 9.88 -12.16 3.00
N THR A 34 10.50 -11.10 3.52
CA THR A 34 9.80 -10.01 4.21
C THR A 34 8.82 -9.29 3.28
N ASP A 35 9.22 -9.01 2.05
CA ASP A 35 8.38 -8.37 1.02
C ASP A 35 7.15 -9.24 0.69
N GLU A 36 7.33 -10.55 0.58
CA GLU A 36 6.25 -11.51 0.35
C GLU A 36 5.30 -11.62 1.56
N ILE A 37 5.85 -11.67 2.77
CA ILE A 37 5.07 -11.70 4.03
C ILE A 37 4.20 -10.43 4.13
N LYS A 38 4.74 -9.25 3.78
CA LYS A 38 4.00 -7.98 3.72
C LYS A 38 2.96 -7.97 2.62
N ALA A 39 3.30 -8.44 1.43
CA ALA A 39 2.39 -8.51 0.29
C ALA A 39 1.17 -9.39 0.59
N ARG A 40 1.33 -10.39 1.47
CA ARG A 40 0.25 -11.25 1.99
C ARG A 40 -0.45 -10.71 3.24
N GLY A 41 0.03 -9.61 3.80
CA GLY A 41 -0.59 -8.92 4.93
C GLY A 41 -0.30 -9.51 6.31
N TYR A 42 0.70 -10.38 6.44
CA TYR A 42 1.08 -10.95 7.74
C TYR A 42 1.81 -9.93 8.62
N ILE A 43 2.49 -8.96 8.01
CA ILE A 43 3.11 -7.82 8.70
C ILE A 43 2.81 -6.55 7.92
N GLU A 44 2.73 -5.42 8.62
CA GLU A 44 2.42 -4.13 8.01
C GLU A 44 3.66 -3.50 7.34
N TYR A 45 3.41 -2.64 6.36
CA TYR A 45 4.43 -1.74 5.81
C TYR A 45 4.64 -0.55 6.75
N SER A 46 5.90 -0.14 6.95
CA SER A 46 6.20 1.19 7.49
C SER A 46 5.94 2.27 6.44
N SER A 47 5.88 3.55 6.85
CA SER A 47 5.66 4.66 5.92
C SER A 47 6.76 4.80 4.87
N ASP A 48 8.03 4.59 5.24
CA ASP A 48 9.15 4.71 4.31
C ASP A 48 9.18 3.53 3.32
N GLU A 49 8.86 2.32 3.77
CA GLU A 49 8.74 1.15 2.88
C GLU A 49 7.54 1.28 1.94
N ALA A 50 6.41 1.78 2.41
CA ALA A 50 5.24 2.05 1.58
C ALA A 50 5.55 3.09 0.49
N LYS A 51 6.35 4.12 0.82
CA LYS A 51 6.83 5.11 -0.15
C LYS A 51 7.71 4.49 -1.22
N VAL A 52 8.67 3.65 -0.84
CA VAL A 52 9.51 2.92 -1.79
C VAL A 52 8.67 2.00 -2.67
N LEU A 53 7.75 1.24 -2.08
CA LEU A 53 6.83 0.36 -2.81
C LEU A 53 5.96 1.13 -3.82
N ALA A 54 5.38 2.26 -3.41
CA ALA A 54 4.54 3.10 -4.27
C ALA A 54 5.31 3.64 -5.47
N LEU A 55 6.53 4.14 -5.24
CA LEU A 55 7.41 4.56 -6.33
C LEU A 55 7.73 3.39 -7.24
N GLU A 56 8.26 2.28 -6.71
CA GLU A 56 8.65 1.10 -7.49
C GLU A 56 7.49 0.58 -8.36
N LYS A 57 6.29 0.45 -7.79
CA LYS A 57 5.13 -0.09 -8.51
C LYS A 57 4.58 0.87 -9.56
N CYS A 58 4.45 2.15 -9.22
CA CYS A 58 3.84 3.13 -10.14
C CYS A 58 4.82 3.56 -11.25
N THR A 59 6.13 3.53 -10.99
CA THR A 59 7.13 3.89 -12.01
C THR A 59 7.33 2.83 -13.10
N GLN A 60 6.68 1.67 -12.99
CA GLN A 60 6.62 0.70 -14.09
C GLN A 60 5.86 1.23 -15.30
N CYS A 61 4.92 2.17 -15.10
CA CYS A 61 4.02 2.66 -16.15
C CYS A 61 4.14 4.17 -16.42
N HIS A 62 4.53 4.96 -15.41
CA HIS A 62 4.56 6.42 -15.49
C HIS A 62 5.81 6.96 -14.81
N ASP A 63 6.39 8.05 -15.30
CA ASP A 63 7.41 8.76 -14.53
C ASP A 63 6.80 9.39 -13.25
N THR A 64 7.65 9.66 -12.26
CA THR A 64 7.23 10.22 -10.97
C THR A 64 6.54 11.58 -11.13
N GLU A 65 6.97 12.40 -12.08
CA GLU A 65 6.39 13.73 -12.30
C GLU A 65 4.93 13.63 -12.76
N ARG A 66 4.63 12.69 -13.66
CA ARG A 66 3.27 12.40 -14.13
C ARG A 66 2.37 11.90 -13.00
N ILE A 67 2.90 11.07 -12.10
CA ILE A 67 2.12 10.56 -10.97
C ILE A 67 1.82 11.68 -9.97
N LEU A 68 2.80 12.55 -9.71
CA LEU A 68 2.63 13.70 -8.81
C LEU A 68 1.65 14.75 -9.35
N LYS A 69 1.56 14.88 -10.68
CA LYS A 69 0.60 15.77 -11.35
C LYS A 69 -0.80 15.16 -11.46
N TYR A 70 -1.07 14.01 -10.82
CA TYR A 70 -2.41 13.44 -10.82
C TYR A 70 -3.42 14.44 -10.27
N CYS A 71 -4.36 14.85 -11.12
CA CYS A 71 -5.26 15.95 -10.84
C CYS A 71 -6.47 15.48 -10.02
N HIS A 72 -6.52 15.88 -8.76
CA HIS A 72 -7.67 15.67 -7.86
C HIS A 72 -8.99 16.25 -8.39
N ARG A 73 -8.93 17.25 -9.28
CA ARG A 73 -10.14 17.91 -9.85
C ARG A 73 -10.84 17.08 -10.91
N CYS A 74 -10.12 16.20 -11.62
CA CYS A 74 -10.65 15.50 -12.79
C CYS A 74 -10.70 13.98 -12.61
N GLY A 75 -10.03 13.44 -11.59
CA GLY A 75 -9.92 12.01 -11.34
C GLY A 75 -10.67 11.57 -10.08
N PRO A 76 -11.19 10.32 -10.04
CA PRO A 76 -11.70 9.74 -8.80
C PRO A 76 -10.57 9.63 -7.76
N PRO A 77 -10.90 9.49 -6.45
CA PRO A 77 -9.88 9.30 -5.43
C PRO A 77 -9.03 8.07 -5.72
N PHE A 78 -7.75 8.12 -5.34
CA PHE A 78 -6.78 7.10 -5.74
C PHE A 78 -7.16 5.68 -5.31
N ILE A 79 -7.87 5.55 -4.18
CA ILE A 79 -8.46 4.29 -3.69
C ILE A 79 -9.44 3.65 -4.68
N ALA A 80 -10.17 4.46 -5.45
CA ALA A 80 -11.10 4.01 -6.48
C ALA A 80 -10.37 3.71 -7.80
N VAL A 81 -9.17 4.25 -8.03
CA VAL A 81 -8.38 4.05 -9.27
C VAL A 81 -7.62 2.73 -9.26
N ILE A 82 -7.05 2.34 -8.11
CA ILE A 82 -6.19 1.16 -7.99
C ILE A 82 -6.81 -0.15 -8.49
N PRO A 83 -8.10 -0.48 -8.22
CA PRO A 83 -8.73 -1.69 -8.77
C PRO A 83 -8.71 -1.71 -10.30
N HIS A 84 -8.95 -0.56 -10.94
CA HIS A 84 -8.89 -0.43 -12.40
C HIS A 84 -7.47 -0.49 -12.93
N MET A 85 -6.48 0.06 -12.21
CA MET A 85 -5.06 -0.11 -12.58
C MET A 85 -4.65 -1.57 -12.59
N ARG A 86 -5.09 -2.36 -11.60
CA ARG A 86 -4.82 -3.80 -11.57
C ARG A 86 -5.46 -4.51 -12.75
N LYS A 87 -6.71 -4.17 -13.08
CA LYS A 87 -7.38 -4.75 -14.24
C LYS A 87 -6.65 -4.41 -15.54
N PHE A 88 -6.20 -3.16 -15.68
CA PHE A 88 -5.38 -2.73 -16.80
C PHE A 88 -4.08 -3.53 -16.89
N LEU A 89 -3.37 -3.74 -15.78
CA LEU A 89 -2.13 -4.53 -15.77
C LEU A 89 -2.35 -5.99 -16.18
N GLU A 90 -3.46 -6.61 -15.73
CA GLU A 90 -3.84 -7.96 -16.18
C GLU A 90 -3.97 -8.03 -17.70
N GLU A 91 -4.72 -7.08 -18.29
CA GLU A 91 -4.91 -7.03 -19.74
C GLU A 91 -3.63 -6.69 -20.49
N TYR A 92 -2.84 -5.75 -19.96
CA TYR A 92 -1.60 -5.29 -20.58
C TYR A 92 -0.56 -6.42 -20.64
N LYS A 93 -0.47 -7.25 -19.60
CA LYS A 93 0.39 -8.45 -19.59
C LYS A 93 0.03 -9.45 -20.69
N VAL A 94 -1.26 -9.58 -21.01
CA VAL A 94 -1.72 -10.45 -22.11
C VAL A 94 -1.32 -9.86 -23.46
N ARG A 95 -1.44 -8.53 -23.62
CA ARG A 95 -1.10 -7.84 -24.89
C ARG A 95 0.39 -7.72 -25.13
N GLU A 96 1.19 -7.59 -24.07
CA GLU A 96 2.63 -7.31 -24.11
C GLU A 96 3.41 -8.34 -23.28
N PRO A 97 3.39 -9.64 -23.64
CA PRO A 97 3.91 -10.71 -22.80
C PRO A 97 5.43 -10.65 -22.58
N HIS A 98 6.14 -9.88 -23.39
CA HIS A 98 7.58 -9.66 -23.29
C HIS A 98 7.94 -8.66 -22.18
N LYS A 99 6.99 -7.81 -21.77
CA LYS A 99 7.19 -6.83 -20.70
C LYS A 99 6.76 -7.42 -19.37
N LYS A 100 7.69 -7.42 -18.41
CA LYS A 100 7.43 -7.94 -17.07
C LYS A 100 6.92 -6.82 -16.16
N PHE A 101 5.64 -6.86 -15.83
CA PHE A 101 5.04 -6.02 -14.79
C PHE A 101 4.84 -6.82 -13.52
N SER A 102 5.24 -6.24 -12.40
CA SER A 102 4.95 -6.82 -11.09
C SER A 102 3.49 -6.56 -10.70
N ASP A 103 2.84 -7.57 -10.13
CA ASP A 103 1.47 -7.44 -9.62
C ASP A 103 1.40 -6.55 -8.37
N ILE A 104 0.20 -6.11 -8.04
CA ILE A 104 -0.13 -5.36 -6.83
C ILE A 104 -1.14 -6.19 -6.04
N THR A 105 -0.75 -6.65 -4.86
CA THR A 105 -1.66 -7.34 -3.93
C THR A 105 -2.59 -6.34 -3.23
N ASP A 106 -3.63 -6.82 -2.54
CA ASP A 106 -4.55 -5.94 -1.80
C ASP A 106 -3.87 -5.15 -0.67
N TYR A 107 -2.92 -5.77 0.04
CA TYR A 107 -2.14 -5.11 1.09
C TYR A 107 -1.16 -4.08 0.51
N GLN A 108 -0.54 -4.39 -0.63
CA GLN A 108 0.29 -3.44 -1.35
C GLN A 108 -0.55 -2.26 -1.85
N ALA A 109 -1.74 -2.53 -2.42
CA ALA A 109 -2.68 -1.50 -2.83
C ALA A 109 -3.01 -0.54 -1.68
N SER A 110 -3.37 -1.07 -0.51
CA SER A 110 -3.65 -0.27 0.69
C SER A 110 -2.47 0.61 1.10
N ALA A 111 -1.24 0.08 1.09
CA ALA A 111 -0.04 0.84 1.41
C ALA A 111 0.23 1.96 0.38
N ILE A 112 0.12 1.63 -0.91
CA ILE A 112 0.34 2.57 -2.03
C ILE A 112 -0.69 3.70 -1.99
N ILE A 113 -1.97 3.40 -1.71
CA ILE A 113 -3.03 4.40 -1.60
C ILE A 113 -2.74 5.37 -0.45
N GLN A 114 -2.43 4.86 0.73
CA GLN A 114 -2.09 5.70 1.88
C GLN A 114 -0.88 6.60 1.60
N THR A 115 0.13 6.10 0.87
CA THR A 115 1.28 6.90 0.45
C THR A 115 0.87 8.03 -0.50
N TRP A 116 0.13 7.75 -1.56
CA TRP A 116 -0.25 8.78 -2.53
C TRP A 116 -1.24 9.80 -1.95
N ASN A 117 -2.14 9.35 -1.09
CA ASN A 117 -3.01 10.25 -0.32
C ASN A 117 -2.19 11.22 0.54
N ALA A 118 -1.11 10.77 1.18
CA ALA A 118 -0.24 11.67 1.95
C ALA A 118 0.56 12.63 1.05
N LEU A 119 1.09 12.14 -0.08
CA LEU A 119 1.98 12.90 -0.97
C LEU A 119 1.23 13.93 -1.83
N VAL A 120 0.10 13.55 -2.40
CA VAL A 120 -0.67 14.33 -3.39
C VAL A 120 -1.95 14.89 -2.79
N GLY A 121 -2.41 14.34 -1.66
CA GLY A 121 -3.60 14.74 -0.93
C GLY A 121 -4.71 13.69 -1.02
N ASN A 122 -5.62 13.73 -0.04
CA ASN A 122 -6.76 12.83 0.06
C ASN A 122 -8.05 13.62 -0.17
N TRP A 123 -8.79 13.29 -1.24
CA TRP A 123 -10.10 13.88 -1.58
C TRP A 123 -11.20 12.80 -1.60
N GLU A 124 -11.01 11.70 -0.86
CA GLU A 124 -12.02 10.64 -0.73
C GLU A 124 -13.36 11.16 -0.17
N GLY A 125 -13.32 12.21 0.66
CA GLY A 125 -14.49 12.85 1.24
C GLY A 125 -15.28 13.74 0.28
N ASP A 126 -14.65 14.22 -0.80
CA ASP A 126 -15.30 15.02 -1.85
C ASP A 126 -15.99 14.15 -2.90
N PHE A 127 -15.73 12.84 -2.85
CA PHE A 127 -16.32 11.86 -3.75
C PHE A 127 -17.51 11.19 -3.08
N ARG A 128 -18.59 10.97 -3.84
CA ARG A 128 -19.78 10.30 -3.32
C ARG A 128 -19.42 8.88 -2.86
N LYS A 129 -19.77 8.57 -1.61
CA LYS A 129 -19.42 7.30 -0.95
C LYS A 129 -19.88 6.08 -1.74
N GLU A 130 -21.11 6.08 -2.23
CA GLU A 130 -21.66 4.92 -2.98
C GLU A 130 -20.88 4.67 -4.27
N ASP A 131 -20.45 5.75 -4.94
CA ASP A 131 -19.67 5.66 -6.18
C ASP A 131 -18.24 5.17 -5.89
N ALA A 132 -17.61 5.66 -4.82
CA ALA A 132 -16.30 5.16 -4.38
C ALA A 132 -16.36 3.65 -4.08
N LEU A 133 -17.33 3.22 -3.26
CA LEU A 133 -17.49 1.81 -2.89
C LEU A 133 -17.80 0.92 -4.09
N LYS A 134 -18.59 1.41 -5.05
CA LYS A 134 -18.86 0.69 -6.31
C LYS A 134 -17.60 0.48 -7.14
N LEU A 135 -16.73 1.48 -7.23
CA LEU A 135 -15.46 1.39 -7.97
C LEU A 135 -14.43 0.52 -7.24
N ILE A 136 -14.41 0.56 -5.90
CA ILE A 136 -13.60 -0.36 -5.08
C ILE A 136 -14.04 -1.82 -5.27
N GLY A 137 -15.34 -2.05 -5.43
CA GLY A 137 -15.93 -3.38 -5.62
C GLY A 137 -15.81 -4.26 -4.37
N ASN A 138 -15.54 -5.54 -4.55
CA ASN A 138 -15.53 -6.54 -3.46
C ASN A 138 -14.19 -6.58 -2.68
N ASN A 139 -13.30 -5.61 -2.87
CA ASN A 139 -12.01 -5.59 -2.20
C ASN A 139 -12.16 -5.17 -0.73
N LYS A 140 -12.30 -6.14 0.16
CA LYS A 140 -12.53 -5.90 1.60
C LYS A 140 -11.47 -5.00 2.23
N ILE A 141 -10.19 -5.18 1.89
CA ILE A 141 -9.09 -4.37 2.45
C ILE A 141 -9.24 -2.91 2.07
N LEU A 142 -9.61 -2.63 0.81
CA LEU A 142 -9.83 -1.26 0.35
C LEU A 142 -11.13 -0.66 0.87
N VAL A 143 -12.19 -1.46 1.02
CA VAL A 143 -13.43 -1.02 1.67
C VAL A 143 -13.16 -0.65 3.14
N ASP A 144 -12.42 -1.48 3.86
CA ASP A 144 -12.05 -1.22 5.25
C ASP A 144 -11.16 0.02 5.35
N LEU A 145 -10.19 0.19 4.43
CA LEU A 145 -9.35 1.39 4.35
C LEU A 145 -10.18 2.65 4.11
N TYR A 146 -11.09 2.65 3.14
CA TYR A 146 -11.96 3.79 2.83
C TYR A 146 -12.77 4.23 4.04
N ASN A 147 -13.34 3.27 4.78
CA ASN A 147 -14.12 3.56 5.98
C ASN A 147 -13.26 3.87 7.23
N THR A 148 -11.93 3.71 7.15
CA THR A 148 -11.01 4.02 8.24
C THR A 148 -10.68 5.52 8.22
N PRO A 149 -10.89 6.27 9.33
CA PRO A 149 -10.46 7.67 9.43
C PRO A 149 -8.95 7.84 9.22
N VAL A 150 -8.54 8.97 8.63
CA VAL A 150 -7.12 9.23 8.28
C VAL A 150 -6.20 9.06 9.49
N GLU A 151 -6.61 9.46 10.68
CA GLU A 151 -5.83 9.35 11.92
C GLU A 151 -5.53 7.90 12.33
N LYS A 152 -6.31 6.95 11.82
CA LYS A 152 -6.14 5.51 12.05
C LYS A 152 -5.41 4.83 10.88
N ARG A 153 -5.17 5.53 9.77
CA ARG A 153 -4.40 5.03 8.61
C ARG A 153 -2.91 5.22 8.88
N LYS A 154 -2.26 4.19 9.43
CA LYS A 154 -0.88 4.27 9.96
C LYS A 154 0.13 4.90 8.99
N ILE A 155 0.11 4.53 7.70
CA ILE A 155 1.06 5.05 6.70
C ILE A 155 0.74 6.50 6.37
N GLU A 156 -0.52 6.77 5.99
CA GLU A 156 -0.99 8.09 5.56
C GLU A 156 -0.78 9.11 6.68
N TYR A 157 -1.22 8.80 7.90
CA TYR A 157 -1.11 9.68 9.06
C TYR A 157 0.33 9.97 9.46
N THR A 158 1.20 8.95 9.45
CA THR A 158 2.62 9.13 9.79
C THR A 158 3.31 10.05 8.80
N MET A 159 3.03 9.88 7.51
CA MET A 159 3.57 10.74 6.44
C MET A 159 3.05 12.17 6.55
N LEU A 160 1.75 12.35 6.78
CA LEU A 160 1.16 13.67 6.98
C LEU A 160 1.76 14.40 8.19
N LYS A 161 1.99 13.70 9.31
CA LYS A 161 2.64 14.28 10.50
C LYS A 161 4.09 14.72 10.26
N ARG A 162 4.81 14.03 9.39
CA ARG A 162 6.17 14.41 8.98
C ARG A 162 6.20 15.58 8.00
N GLY A 163 5.06 15.93 7.41
CA GLY A 163 4.99 16.93 6.35
C GLY A 163 5.48 16.41 5.00
N ASP A 164 5.42 15.10 4.76
CA ASP A 164 5.74 14.46 3.48
C ASP A 164 4.65 14.79 2.45
N LYS A 165 4.51 16.07 2.06
CA LYS A 165 3.60 16.55 1.02
C LYS A 165 4.40 17.05 -0.17
N THR A 166 3.85 16.88 -1.38
CA THR A 166 4.46 17.39 -2.61
C THR A 166 3.95 18.80 -2.92
N LYS A 167 4.74 19.57 -3.67
CA LYS A 167 4.35 20.95 -4.03
C LYS A 167 3.10 20.91 -4.91
N GLY A 168 2.07 21.66 -4.52
CA GLY A 168 0.79 21.67 -5.23
C GLY A 168 -0.11 20.49 -4.89
N ALA A 169 0.21 19.72 -3.85
CA ALA A 169 -0.70 18.72 -3.28
C ALA A 169 -2.05 19.36 -2.94
N TYR A 170 -3.11 18.57 -3.09
CA TYR A 170 -4.45 18.95 -2.69
C TYR A 170 -4.48 19.29 -1.21
N GLU A 171 -5.05 20.46 -0.91
CA GLU A 171 -5.45 20.84 0.42
C GLU A 171 -6.97 21.00 0.40
N PRO A 172 -7.72 20.24 1.22
CA PRO A 172 -9.16 20.43 1.30
C PRO A 172 -9.45 21.84 1.79
N GLU A 173 -10.11 22.64 0.96
CA GLU A 173 -10.60 23.96 1.35
C GLU A 173 -11.59 23.79 2.52
N GLY A 174 -11.24 24.30 3.70
CA GLY A 174 -12.16 24.35 4.85
C GLY A 174 -11.89 23.42 6.03
N LEU A 175 -10.85 22.57 6.01
CA LEU A 175 -10.42 21.80 7.19
C LEU A 175 -8.97 22.11 7.55
N GLY A 176 -8.76 23.37 7.93
CA GLY A 176 -7.44 23.89 8.27
C GLY A 176 -7.47 25.23 8.99
N LYS A 177 -8.37 25.41 9.96
CA LYS A 177 -8.28 26.34 11.11
C LYS A 177 -9.58 26.25 11.93
N GLY A 178 -9.56 25.48 13.01
CA GLY A 178 -10.53 25.59 14.12
C GLY A 178 -12.00 25.69 13.75
N GLY A 179 -12.58 24.68 13.09
CA GLY A 179 -14.03 24.55 12.96
C GLY A 179 -14.58 23.79 14.16
N ARG A 180 -15.26 24.49 15.07
CA ARG A 180 -16.04 23.86 16.15
C ARG A 180 -17.06 22.91 15.55
N ILE A 181 -17.18 21.75 16.18
CA ILE A 181 -18.41 20.96 16.13
C ILE A 181 -19.52 21.87 16.66
N HIS A 182 -20.48 22.21 15.81
CA HIS A 182 -21.82 22.66 16.19
C HIS A 182 -22.81 21.70 15.56
#